data_AF-A0AB40CW48-F1
#
_entry.id   AF-A0AB40CW48-F1
#
_cell.length_a   1.000
_cell.length_b   1.000
_cell.length_c   1.000
_cell.angle_alpha   90.00
_cell.angle_beta   90.00
_cell.angle_gamma   90.00
#
_symmetry.space_group_name_H-M   'P 1'
#
loop_
_entity.id
_entity.type
_entity.pdbx_description
1 polymer ?
#
loop_
_entity_poly.entity_id
_entity_poly.type
_entity_poly.pdbx_seq_one_letter_code
_entity_poly.pdbx_strand_id
1 'polypeptide(L)'
;MRKFVDPKIVRTITKCIQLYFNDAWPTWKKVLEAIKDEMWAKFEGKFMWPIEKAKVVRAIWETTCKERLRGMLEEERKRAMRHFGVSEISKCKGYNVGWIRLDIWDRLVSDVWTTDAWKNRSINGKRNRMTEKDGSITKHTGGSIPFMVHAERMEKQLNRKPTYGELFNRTHKREKGQGDFVDHKSKNVCEAYTSSMSQKYGPDEANHPEFDPEVWCDAIGGQGTTRTHFYGFGITPRGKNFISTSINAGDASYSACSRPNHEREQTPVEIDNLREEVTLVKDRIINLEDKVEKQASDTADIKKYLEQMMEMFNPARMFTNASIGPSQPTSQDKDTGRPPL
;
A
#
# COMPACT_ATOMS: atom_id res chain seq x y z
N MET A 1 -14.64 -6.83 1.41
CA MET A 1 -13.19 -7.12 1.47
C MET A 1 -13.03 -8.61 1.72
N ARG A 2 -12.44 -9.36 0.79
CA ARG A 2 -12.08 -10.77 1.03
C ARG A 2 -10.97 -10.79 2.10
N LYS A 3 -11.12 -11.62 3.13
CA LYS A 3 -10.16 -11.76 4.23
C LYS A 3 -9.86 -13.23 4.45
N PHE A 4 -8.68 -13.53 4.99
CA PHE A 4 -8.42 -14.87 5.50
C PHE A 4 -9.35 -15.14 6.68
N VAL A 5 -10.10 -16.24 6.59
CA VAL A 5 -11.03 -16.66 7.64
C VAL A 5 -10.29 -17.43 8.73
N ASP A 6 -9.27 -18.20 8.36
CA ASP A 6 -8.47 -18.99 9.32
C ASP A 6 -7.60 -18.07 10.20
N PRO A 7 -7.81 -18.05 11.53
CA PRO A 7 -7.02 -17.26 12.47
C PRO A 7 -5.52 -17.62 12.45
N LYS A 8 -5.16 -18.87 12.12
CA LYS A 8 -3.76 -19.30 12.04
C LYS A 8 -3.01 -18.55 10.96
N ILE A 9 -3.62 -18.31 9.80
CA ILE A 9 -3.03 -17.55 8.70
C ILE A 9 -2.75 -16.11 9.15
N VAL A 10 -3.73 -15.46 9.77
CA VAL A 10 -3.61 -14.08 10.27
C VAL A 10 -2.53 -13.96 11.36
N ARG A 11 -2.42 -14.95 12.24
CA ARG A 11 -1.34 -15.03 13.24
C ARG A 11 0.04 -15.19 12.60
N THR A 12 0.17 -16.02 11.57
CA THR A 12 1.43 -16.18 10.83
C THR A 12 1.86 -14.88 10.16
N ILE A 13 0.92 -14.16 9.53
CA ILE A 13 1.18 -12.83 8.96
C ILE A 13 1.64 -11.86 10.05
N THR A 14 0.96 -11.85 11.19
CA THR A 14 1.31 -11.00 12.34
C THR A 14 2.76 -11.25 12.80
N LYS A 15 3.14 -12.53 13.00
CA LYS A 15 4.52 -12.90 13.37
C LYS A 15 5.54 -12.51 12.31
N CYS A 16 5.17 -12.62 11.03
CA CYS A 16 6.04 -12.21 9.94
C CYS A 16 6.29 -10.69 9.98
N ILE A 17 5.25 -9.88 10.15
CA ILE A 17 5.41 -8.42 10.28
C ILE A 17 6.32 -8.08 11.45
N GLN A 18 6.09 -8.68 12.62
CA GLN A 18 6.91 -8.45 13.82
C GLN A 18 8.39 -8.77 13.59
N LEU A 19 8.68 -9.88 12.92
CA LEU A 19 10.05 -10.32 12.68
C LEU A 19 10.84 -9.38 11.73
N TYR A 20 10.15 -8.79 10.75
CA TYR A 20 10.79 -7.96 9.72
C TYR A 20 10.64 -6.46 9.99
N PHE A 21 10.02 -6.06 11.11
CA PHE A 21 9.83 -4.64 11.45
C PHE A 21 11.14 -4.03 11.95
N ASN A 22 11.94 -3.47 11.04
CA ASN A 22 13.30 -3.01 11.32
C ASN A 22 13.52 -1.50 11.11
N ASP A 23 12.49 -0.74 10.75
CA ASP A 23 12.55 0.72 10.65
C ASP A 23 11.20 1.35 11.03
N ALA A 24 11.17 2.67 11.20
CA ALA A 24 10.02 3.44 11.68
C ALA A 24 8.94 3.59 10.59
N TRP A 25 8.30 2.50 10.20
CA TRP A 25 7.23 2.48 9.20
C TRP A 25 5.86 2.68 9.85
N PRO A 26 5.26 3.89 9.79
CA PRO A 26 3.99 4.16 10.46
C PRO A 26 2.78 3.56 9.72
N THR A 27 2.98 3.12 8.48
CA THR A 27 1.94 2.53 7.64
C THR A 27 2.57 1.50 6.69
N TRP A 28 1.78 0.53 6.23
CA TRP A 28 2.23 -0.48 5.27
C TRP A 28 2.81 0.10 3.97
N LYS A 29 2.30 1.26 3.53
CA LYS A 29 2.81 1.98 2.35
C LYS A 29 4.27 2.42 2.52
N LYS A 30 4.72 2.63 3.75
CA LYS A 30 6.09 3.07 4.05
C LYS A 30 7.08 1.91 4.19
N VAL A 31 6.58 0.67 4.30
CA VAL A 31 7.42 -0.52 4.23
C VAL A 31 8.01 -0.62 2.83
N LEU A 32 9.31 -0.88 2.74
CA LEU A 32 10.02 -1.03 1.47
C LEU A 32 9.49 -2.23 0.70
N GLU A 33 9.39 -2.14 -0.63
CA GLU A 33 8.84 -3.23 -1.44
C GLU A 33 9.64 -4.52 -1.32
N ALA A 34 10.99 -4.42 -1.28
CA ALA A 34 11.87 -5.57 -1.04
C ALA A 34 11.52 -6.32 0.26
N ILE A 35 11.24 -5.59 1.34
CA ILE A 35 10.84 -6.19 2.61
C ILE A 35 9.45 -6.85 2.50
N LYS A 36 8.52 -6.24 1.74
CA LYS A 36 7.21 -6.87 1.50
C LYS A 36 7.35 -8.16 0.69
N ASP A 37 8.22 -8.18 -0.32
CA ASP A 37 8.50 -9.36 -1.13
C ASP A 37 9.17 -10.47 -0.30
N GLU A 38 10.10 -10.15 0.59
CA GLU A 38 10.67 -11.11 1.54
C GLU A 38 9.61 -11.68 2.50
N MET A 39 8.77 -10.81 3.07
CA MET A 39 7.65 -11.24 3.91
C MET A 39 6.66 -12.13 3.13
N TRP A 40 6.42 -11.81 1.86
CA TRP A 40 5.56 -12.60 0.97
C TRP A 40 6.16 -13.97 0.67
N ALA A 41 7.45 -14.05 0.29
CA ALA A 41 8.12 -15.31 0.02
C ALA A 41 8.09 -16.25 1.25
N LYS A 42 8.28 -15.70 2.45
CA LYS A 42 8.17 -16.46 3.70
C LYS A 42 6.75 -16.94 4.00
N PHE A 43 5.75 -16.16 3.60
CA PHE A 43 4.34 -16.56 3.72
C PHE A 43 3.98 -17.64 2.71
N GLU A 44 4.39 -17.49 1.45
CA GLU A 44 4.16 -18.42 0.36
C GLU A 44 4.80 -19.79 0.63
N GLY A 45 6.00 -19.83 1.21
CA GLY A 45 6.63 -21.09 1.63
C GLY A 45 5.88 -21.88 2.72
N LYS A 46 4.84 -21.30 3.36
CA LYS A 46 4.09 -21.95 4.45
C LYS A 46 2.69 -22.41 4.08
N PHE A 47 2.16 -21.96 2.95
CA PHE A 47 0.77 -22.19 2.58
C PHE A 47 0.68 -22.55 1.10
N MET A 48 -0.26 -23.43 0.76
CA MET A 48 -0.48 -23.85 -0.62
C MET A 48 -1.83 -23.34 -1.11
N TRP A 49 -1.88 -22.96 -2.39
CA TRP A 49 -3.09 -22.57 -3.08
C TRP A 49 -2.98 -22.90 -4.58
N PRO A 50 -4.11 -23.04 -5.29
CA PRO A 50 -4.10 -23.18 -6.75
C PRO A 50 -3.40 -21.99 -7.42
N ILE A 51 -2.55 -22.25 -8.40
CA ILE A 51 -1.72 -21.23 -9.10
C ILE A 51 -2.58 -20.09 -9.65
N GLU A 52 -3.77 -20.40 -10.16
CA GLU A 52 -4.75 -19.42 -10.66
C GLU A 52 -5.17 -18.38 -9.62
N LYS A 53 -5.12 -18.73 -8.33
CA LYS A 53 -5.50 -17.86 -7.22
C LYS A 53 -4.32 -17.04 -6.67
N ALA A 54 -3.09 -17.24 -7.14
CA ALA A 54 -1.89 -16.62 -6.56
C ALA A 54 -2.01 -15.09 -6.48
N LYS A 55 -2.46 -14.42 -7.55
CA LYS A 55 -2.67 -12.96 -7.58
C LYS A 55 -3.71 -12.51 -6.53
N VAL A 56 -4.81 -13.25 -6.40
CA VAL A 56 -5.89 -12.95 -5.43
C VAL A 56 -5.40 -13.15 -4.00
N VAL A 57 -4.65 -14.23 -3.74
CA VAL A 57 -4.09 -14.51 -2.42
C VAL A 57 -3.09 -13.42 -2.02
N ARG A 58 -2.20 -13.00 -2.93
CA ARG A 58 -1.26 -11.89 -2.69
C ARG A 58 -1.99 -10.59 -2.34
N ALA A 59 -3.05 -10.25 -3.07
CA ALA A 59 -3.85 -9.05 -2.78
C ALA A 59 -4.55 -9.12 -1.40
N ILE A 60 -5.11 -10.28 -1.04
CA ILE A 60 -5.72 -10.50 0.29
C ILE A 60 -4.66 -10.43 1.39
N TRP A 61 -3.48 -11.00 1.16
CA TRP A 61 -2.36 -10.95 2.08
C TRP A 61 -1.88 -9.54 2.32
N GLU A 62 -1.65 -8.75 1.26
CA GLU A 62 -1.18 -7.37 1.39
C GLU A 62 -2.21 -6.51 2.14
N THR A 63 -3.49 -6.71 1.82
CA THR A 63 -4.61 -6.09 2.55
C THR A 63 -4.59 -6.45 4.03
N THR A 64 -4.37 -7.73 4.34
CA THR A 64 -4.29 -8.23 5.72
C THR A 64 -3.09 -7.61 6.43
N CYS A 65 -1.91 -7.55 5.79
CA CYS A 65 -0.71 -6.92 6.35
C CYS A 65 -0.95 -5.46 6.73
N LYS A 66 -1.59 -4.70 5.81
CA LYS A 66 -1.96 -3.30 6.06
C LYS A 66 -2.86 -3.13 7.27
N GLU A 67 -3.90 -3.97 7.39
CA GLU A 67 -4.81 -3.92 8.54
C GLU A 67 -4.10 -4.32 9.85
N ARG A 68 -3.30 -5.40 9.81
CA ARG A 68 -2.60 -5.92 10.99
C ARG A 68 -1.55 -4.96 11.50
N LEU A 69 -0.69 -4.40 10.64
CA LEU A 69 0.33 -3.43 11.05
C LEU A 69 -0.31 -2.20 11.70
N ARG A 70 -1.35 -1.64 11.07
CA ARG A 70 -2.09 -0.50 11.63
C ARG A 70 -2.66 -0.83 13.01
N GLY A 71 -3.33 -1.98 13.14
CA GLY A 71 -3.94 -2.41 14.39
C GLY A 71 -2.91 -2.63 15.51
N MET A 72 -1.79 -3.30 15.20
CA MET A 72 -0.71 -3.52 16.17
C MET A 72 -0.12 -2.20 16.67
N LEU A 73 0.25 -1.28 15.79
CA LEU A 73 0.79 0.03 16.19
C LEU A 73 -0.22 0.88 16.97
N GLU A 74 -1.52 0.75 16.68
CA GLU A 74 -2.57 1.40 17.47
C GLU A 74 -2.66 0.83 18.89
N GLU A 75 -2.65 -0.50 19.02
CA GLU A 75 -2.70 -1.15 20.32
C GLU A 75 -1.45 -0.90 21.16
N GLU A 76 -0.26 -0.88 20.55
CA GLU A 76 0.97 -0.55 21.27
C GLU A 76 1.00 0.90 21.74
N ARG A 77 0.50 1.85 20.95
CA ARG A 77 0.34 3.25 21.41
C ARG A 77 -0.60 3.32 22.63
N LYS A 78 -1.72 2.60 22.59
CA LYS A 78 -2.65 2.52 23.73
C LYS A 78 -2.01 1.88 24.96
N ARG A 79 -1.22 0.82 24.78
CA ARG A 79 -0.48 0.16 25.86
C ARG A 79 0.56 1.08 26.48
N ALA A 80 1.34 1.77 25.66
CA ALA A 80 2.33 2.74 26.14
C ALA A 80 1.69 3.87 26.95
N MET A 81 0.58 4.45 26.44
CA MET A 81 -0.18 5.49 27.16
C MET A 81 -0.72 5.00 28.50
N ARG A 82 -1.24 3.76 28.57
CA ARG A 82 -1.66 3.14 29.84
C ARG A 82 -0.49 2.88 30.78
N HIS A 83 0.65 2.43 30.25
CA HIS A 83 1.85 2.13 31.04
C HIS A 83 2.39 3.38 31.75
N PHE A 84 2.45 4.51 31.04
CA PHE A 84 2.90 5.78 31.61
C PHE A 84 1.80 6.59 32.31
N GLY A 85 0.53 6.17 32.23
CA GLY A 85 -0.59 6.93 32.80
C GLY A 85 -0.84 8.29 32.11
N VAL A 86 -0.52 8.40 30.82
CA VAL A 86 -0.62 9.65 30.04
C VAL A 86 -1.61 9.51 28.89
N SER A 87 -2.17 10.64 28.45
CA SER A 87 -3.01 10.72 27.24
C SER A 87 -2.24 11.11 25.98
N GLU A 88 -0.98 11.52 26.13
CA GLU A 88 -0.16 12.07 25.05
C GLU A 88 0.96 11.11 24.63
N ILE A 89 1.00 10.77 23.34
CA ILE A 89 2.00 9.86 22.80
C ILE A 89 3.44 10.40 22.87
N SER A 90 3.62 11.73 22.92
CA SER A 90 4.93 12.39 23.06
C SER A 90 5.68 11.96 24.33
N LYS A 91 4.94 11.62 25.40
CA LYS A 91 5.48 11.19 26.69
C LYS A 91 5.76 9.69 26.76
N CYS A 92 5.56 8.96 25.67
CA CYS A 92 5.68 7.51 25.64
C CYS A 92 7.02 6.99 25.08
N LYS A 93 8.06 7.84 25.02
CA LYS A 93 9.41 7.39 24.66
C LYS A 93 9.95 6.43 25.71
N GLY A 94 10.83 5.52 25.31
CA GLY A 94 11.40 4.51 26.20
C GLY A 94 10.48 3.31 26.47
N TYR A 95 9.27 3.26 25.89
CA TYR A 95 8.38 2.10 26.04
C TYR A 95 8.91 0.90 25.25
N ASN A 96 9.09 -0.23 25.94
CA ASN A 96 9.51 -1.47 25.29
C ASN A 96 8.29 -2.26 24.77
N VAL A 97 8.18 -2.34 23.44
CA VAL A 97 7.09 -3.04 22.72
C VAL A 97 7.37 -4.55 22.55
N GLY A 98 8.60 -4.99 22.81
CA GLY A 98 9.03 -6.39 22.65
C GLY A 98 9.32 -6.81 21.21
N TRP A 99 8.55 -6.34 20.22
CA TRP A 99 8.76 -6.62 18.79
C TRP A 99 9.20 -5.41 17.96
N ILE A 100 9.31 -4.23 18.57
CA ILE A 100 9.90 -3.02 17.96
C ILE A 100 11.12 -2.67 18.79
N ARG A 101 12.28 -2.45 18.12
CA ARG A 101 13.49 -1.97 18.82
C ARG A 101 13.22 -0.58 19.41
N LEU A 102 13.83 -0.31 20.57
CA LEU A 102 13.55 0.91 21.35
C LEU A 102 13.82 2.21 20.56
N ASP A 103 14.91 2.26 19.82
CA ASP A 103 15.29 3.38 18.94
C ASP A 103 14.26 3.61 17.83
N ILE A 104 13.71 2.54 17.24
CA ILE A 104 12.68 2.63 16.21
C ILE A 104 11.36 3.15 16.82
N TRP A 105 11.01 2.67 18.02
CA TRP A 105 9.83 3.16 18.73
C TRP A 105 9.95 4.66 19.04
N ASP A 106 11.09 5.10 19.55
CA ASP A 106 11.31 6.50 19.89
C ASP A 106 11.30 7.41 18.65
N ARG A 107 11.79 6.91 17.50
CA ARG A 107 11.64 7.57 16.20
C ARG A 107 10.18 7.64 15.74
N LEU A 108 9.40 6.58 15.89
CA LEU A 108 7.95 6.62 15.59
C LEU A 108 7.22 7.66 16.44
N VAL A 109 7.56 7.77 17.73
CA VAL A 109 7.02 8.79 18.62
C VAL A 109 7.42 10.19 18.14
N SER A 110 8.72 10.43 17.92
CA SER A 110 9.29 11.75 17.64
C SER A 110 9.00 12.29 16.24
N ASP A 111 9.13 11.43 15.24
CA ASP A 111 9.23 11.84 13.83
C ASP A 111 7.90 11.61 13.09
N VAL A 112 6.97 10.86 13.69
CA VAL A 112 5.69 10.53 13.07
C VAL A 112 4.52 10.99 13.93
N TRP A 113 4.36 10.44 15.13
CA TRP A 113 3.09 10.54 15.85
C TRP A 113 2.86 11.89 16.56
N THR A 114 3.92 12.64 16.80
CA THR A 114 3.88 14.01 17.34
C THR A 114 3.72 15.08 16.27
N THR A 115 3.96 14.75 14.99
CA THR A 115 3.87 15.70 13.88
C THR A 115 2.45 16.24 13.68
N ASP A 116 2.35 17.51 13.28
CA ASP A 116 1.05 18.14 13.03
C ASP A 116 0.31 17.48 11.88
N ALA A 117 1.01 17.02 10.84
CA ALA A 117 0.40 16.26 9.75
C ALA A 117 -0.33 15.00 10.25
N TRP A 118 0.26 14.29 11.21
CA TRP A 118 -0.37 13.11 11.82
C TRP A 118 -1.55 13.47 12.73
N LYS A 119 -1.37 14.48 13.59
CA LYS A 119 -2.43 14.98 14.47
C LYS A 119 -3.64 15.49 13.68
N ASN A 120 -3.41 16.30 12.65
CA ASN A 120 -4.45 16.84 11.78
C ASN A 120 -5.18 15.73 11.03
N ARG A 121 -4.49 14.68 10.57
CA ARG A 121 -5.17 13.51 9.97
C ARG A 121 -6.09 12.82 10.97
N SER A 122 -5.65 12.68 12.22
CA SER A 122 -6.46 12.09 13.29
C SER A 122 -7.70 12.95 13.61
N ILE A 123 -7.50 14.27 13.78
CA ILE A 123 -8.56 15.24 14.07
C ILE A 123 -9.57 15.30 12.92
N ASN A 124 -9.11 15.44 11.69
CA ASN A 124 -9.98 15.44 10.51
C ASN A 124 -10.73 14.11 10.37
N GLY A 125 -10.06 12.98 10.62
CA GLY A 125 -10.73 11.68 10.67
C GLY A 125 -11.83 11.62 11.72
N LYS A 126 -11.62 12.21 12.90
CA LYS A 126 -12.65 12.33 13.95
C LYS A 126 -13.80 13.25 13.50
N ARG A 127 -13.48 14.45 12.99
CA ARG A 127 -14.46 15.43 12.51
C ARG A 127 -15.34 14.86 11.38
N ASN A 128 -14.74 14.14 10.43
CA ASN A 128 -15.46 13.49 9.34
C ASN A 128 -16.45 12.44 9.86
N ARG A 129 -16.09 11.68 10.90
CA ARG A 129 -17.01 10.72 11.55
C ARG A 129 -18.13 11.40 12.34
N MET A 130 -17.92 12.63 12.79
CA MET A 130 -18.89 13.42 13.56
C MET A 130 -19.65 14.42 12.69
N THR A 131 -19.51 14.35 11.36
CA THR A 131 -20.23 15.24 10.45
C THR A 131 -21.69 14.84 10.41
N GLU A 132 -22.57 15.76 10.78
CA GLU A 132 -24.01 15.57 10.71
C GLU A 132 -24.50 15.74 9.26
N LYS A 133 -25.46 14.90 8.89
CA LYS A 133 -26.24 14.99 7.65
C LYS A 133 -27.70 14.96 8.05
N ASP A 134 -28.45 15.98 7.66
CA ASP A 134 -29.87 16.15 8.01
C ASP A 134 -30.12 16.15 9.54
N GLY A 135 -29.24 16.85 10.28
CA GLY A 135 -29.34 17.01 11.73
C GLY A 135 -28.95 15.77 12.55
N SER A 136 -28.37 14.73 11.94
CA SER A 136 -27.89 13.54 12.65
C SER A 136 -26.63 12.95 12.03
N ILE A 137 -25.79 12.30 12.84
CA ILE A 137 -24.65 11.53 12.33
C ILE A 137 -25.20 10.29 11.61
N THR A 138 -24.80 10.08 10.36
CA THR A 138 -25.20 8.91 9.57
C THR A 138 -24.75 7.60 10.23
N LYS A 139 -25.67 6.66 10.40
CA LYS A 139 -25.53 5.38 11.10
C LYS A 139 -26.20 4.26 10.31
N HIS A 140 -25.77 3.03 10.56
CA HIS A 140 -26.41 1.83 10.05
C HIS A 140 -26.32 0.72 11.12
N THR A 141 -27.27 -0.20 11.11
CA THR A 141 -27.37 -1.36 12.01
C THR A 141 -26.69 -2.62 11.45
N GLY A 142 -26.16 -2.57 10.22
CA GLY A 142 -25.48 -3.70 9.57
C GLY A 142 -24.18 -4.16 10.27
N GLY A 143 -23.61 -3.35 11.16
CA GLY A 143 -22.38 -3.67 11.90
C GLY A 143 -21.17 -3.86 10.99
N SER A 144 -20.19 -4.65 11.43
CA SER A 144 -18.98 -4.94 10.64
C SER A 144 -19.19 -5.95 9.50
N ILE A 145 -20.42 -6.41 9.29
CA ILE A 145 -20.77 -7.41 8.28
C ILE A 145 -21.07 -6.69 6.97
N PRO A 146 -20.41 -7.05 5.85
CA PRO A 146 -20.69 -6.45 4.56
C PRO A 146 -22.16 -6.64 4.15
N PHE A 147 -22.75 -5.65 3.48
CA PHE A 147 -24.16 -5.71 3.07
C PHE A 147 -24.47 -6.87 2.12
N MET A 148 -23.51 -7.31 1.30
CA MET A 148 -23.68 -8.50 0.45
C MET A 148 -23.91 -9.77 1.28
N VAL A 149 -23.23 -9.89 2.43
CA VAL A 149 -23.44 -11.00 3.36
C VAL A 149 -24.80 -10.88 4.06
N HIS A 150 -25.28 -9.66 4.31
CA HIS A 150 -26.67 -9.45 4.76
C HIS A 150 -27.67 -9.88 3.69
N ALA A 151 -27.43 -9.55 2.42
CA ALA A 151 -28.26 -9.95 1.29
C ALA A 151 -28.32 -11.48 1.15
N GLU A 152 -27.19 -12.18 1.17
CA GLU A 152 -27.11 -13.65 1.13
C GLU A 152 -27.88 -14.29 2.31
N ARG A 153 -27.79 -13.71 3.50
CA ARG A 153 -28.55 -14.19 4.67
C ARG A 153 -30.05 -13.95 4.53
N MET A 154 -30.45 -12.82 3.95
CA MET A 154 -31.85 -12.53 3.66
C MET A 154 -32.40 -13.44 2.57
N GLU A 155 -31.61 -13.74 1.54
CA GLU A 155 -32.02 -14.65 0.47
C GLU A 155 -32.37 -16.04 1.01
N LYS A 156 -31.56 -16.56 1.94
CA LYS A 156 -31.85 -17.80 2.65
C LYS A 156 -33.09 -17.73 3.56
N GLN A 157 -33.38 -16.56 4.14
CA GLN A 157 -34.54 -16.36 5.02
C GLN A 157 -35.85 -16.20 4.25
N LEU A 158 -35.80 -15.51 3.10
CA LEU A 158 -36.96 -15.21 2.27
C LEU A 158 -37.19 -16.28 1.19
N ASN A 159 -36.23 -17.18 0.97
CA ASN A 159 -36.20 -18.14 -0.13
C ASN A 159 -36.35 -17.48 -1.52
N ARG A 160 -35.93 -16.21 -1.61
CA ARG A 160 -35.87 -15.38 -2.82
C ARG A 160 -34.85 -14.27 -2.60
N LYS A 161 -34.38 -13.64 -3.67
CA LYS A 161 -33.51 -12.47 -3.54
C LYS A 161 -34.25 -11.35 -2.80
N PRO A 162 -33.61 -10.72 -1.80
CA PRO A 162 -34.19 -9.55 -1.15
C PRO A 162 -34.22 -8.39 -2.14
N THR A 163 -35.29 -7.60 -2.08
CA THR A 163 -35.34 -6.35 -2.85
C THR A 163 -34.34 -5.34 -2.29
N TYR A 164 -34.05 -4.32 -3.07
CA TYR A 164 -33.18 -3.24 -2.66
C TYR A 164 -33.66 -2.55 -1.37
N GLY A 165 -34.94 -2.19 -1.33
CA GLY A 165 -35.56 -1.53 -0.17
C GLY A 165 -35.52 -2.42 1.08
N GLU A 166 -35.71 -3.74 0.92
CA GLU A 166 -35.62 -4.70 2.02
C GLU A 166 -34.21 -4.76 2.62
N LEU A 167 -33.18 -4.79 1.77
CA LEU A 167 -31.77 -4.78 2.23
C LEU A 167 -31.41 -3.46 2.90
N PHE A 168 -31.87 -2.33 2.35
CA PHE A 168 -31.65 -1.02 2.93
C PHE A 168 -32.30 -0.93 4.32
N ASN A 169 -33.57 -1.30 4.43
CA ASN A 169 -34.30 -1.35 5.70
C ASN A 169 -33.62 -2.28 6.71
N ARG A 170 -33.20 -3.48 6.29
CA ARG A 170 -32.47 -4.42 7.16
C ARG A 170 -31.22 -3.81 7.80
N THR A 171 -30.56 -2.90 7.09
CA THR A 171 -29.28 -2.31 7.49
C THR A 171 -29.38 -0.91 8.07
N HIS A 172 -30.51 -0.20 7.91
CA HIS A 172 -30.68 1.20 8.36
C HIS A 172 -31.88 1.41 9.29
N LYS A 173 -32.70 0.38 9.53
CA LYS A 173 -33.75 0.39 10.56
C LYS A 173 -33.40 -0.52 11.74
N ARG A 174 -34.09 -0.28 12.86
CA ARG A 174 -34.09 -1.15 14.04
C ARG A 174 -34.87 -2.44 13.75
N GLU A 175 -34.79 -3.40 14.68
CA GLU A 175 -35.62 -4.62 14.65
C GLU A 175 -35.56 -5.37 13.30
N LYS A 176 -34.34 -5.46 12.74
CA LYS A 176 -34.05 -6.15 11.47
C LYS A 176 -34.85 -5.63 10.26
N GLY A 177 -35.24 -4.35 10.26
CA GLY A 177 -35.92 -3.72 9.14
C GLY A 177 -37.35 -3.26 9.43
N GLN A 178 -37.92 -3.67 10.57
CA GLN A 178 -39.34 -3.44 10.90
C GLN A 178 -39.57 -2.23 11.80
N GLY A 179 -38.55 -1.79 12.55
CA GLY A 179 -38.64 -0.63 13.42
C GLY A 179 -38.27 0.69 12.72
N ASP A 180 -38.02 1.72 13.52
CA ASP A 180 -37.64 3.04 13.01
C ASP A 180 -36.24 3.08 12.39
N PHE A 181 -36.02 4.08 11.54
CA PHE A 181 -34.68 4.42 11.03
C PHE A 181 -33.75 4.85 12.17
N VAL A 182 -32.47 4.48 12.06
CA VAL A 182 -31.46 4.83 13.08
C VAL A 182 -30.76 6.17 12.86
N ASP A 183 -31.03 6.82 11.73
CA ASP A 183 -30.62 8.18 11.43
C ASP A 183 -31.65 8.91 10.56
N HIS A 184 -31.54 10.24 10.48
CA HIS A 184 -32.44 11.07 9.69
C HIS A 184 -32.16 10.98 8.19
N LYS A 185 -30.88 10.90 7.79
CA LYS A 185 -30.49 10.82 6.38
C LYS A 185 -31.16 9.64 5.66
N SER A 186 -31.11 8.45 6.25
CA SER A 186 -31.68 7.23 5.66
C SER A 186 -33.20 7.29 5.59
N LYS A 187 -33.83 7.90 6.60
CA LYS A 187 -35.27 8.19 6.59
C LYS A 187 -35.62 9.12 5.42
N ASN A 188 -34.96 10.28 5.35
CA ASN A 188 -35.21 11.29 4.32
C ASN A 188 -34.97 10.76 2.90
N VAL A 189 -33.90 9.98 2.69
CA VAL A 189 -33.62 9.35 1.38
C VAL A 189 -34.71 8.36 1.01
N CYS A 190 -35.18 7.54 1.95
CA CYS A 190 -36.26 6.59 1.68
C CYS A 190 -37.58 7.31 1.36
N GLU A 191 -37.94 8.34 2.11
CA GLU A 191 -39.14 9.14 1.90
C GLU A 191 -39.09 9.91 0.57
N ALA A 192 -37.94 10.50 0.24
CA ALA A 192 -37.71 11.17 -1.04
C ALA A 192 -37.82 10.18 -2.20
N TYR A 193 -37.21 9.00 -2.08
CA TYR A 193 -37.30 7.96 -3.10
C TYR A 193 -38.75 7.51 -3.34
N THR A 194 -39.49 7.18 -2.28
CA THR A 194 -40.91 6.82 -2.40
C THR A 194 -41.72 7.94 -3.05
N SER A 195 -41.49 9.19 -2.66
CA SER A 195 -42.18 10.35 -3.24
C SER A 195 -41.87 10.51 -4.74
N SER A 196 -40.60 10.39 -5.13
CA SER A 196 -40.17 10.52 -6.52
C SER A 196 -40.60 9.32 -7.39
N MET A 197 -40.64 8.11 -6.84
CA MET A 197 -41.20 6.93 -7.51
C MET A 197 -42.68 7.15 -7.83
N SER A 198 -43.46 7.63 -6.85
CA SER A 198 -44.88 7.95 -7.06
C SER A 198 -45.09 9.09 -8.06
N GLN A 199 -44.19 10.07 -8.11
CA GLN A 199 -44.25 11.14 -9.10
C GLN A 199 -43.95 10.65 -10.52
N LYS A 200 -43.00 9.72 -10.68
CA LYS A 200 -42.55 9.20 -11.99
C LYS A 200 -43.49 8.13 -12.55
N TYR A 201 -43.98 7.24 -11.70
CA TYR A 201 -44.75 6.05 -12.10
C TYR A 201 -46.24 6.11 -11.69
N GLY A 202 -46.65 7.17 -11.03
CA GLY A 202 -48.00 7.33 -10.48
C GLY A 202 -48.15 6.78 -9.06
N PRO A 203 -49.29 7.00 -8.38
CA PRO A 203 -49.47 6.64 -6.97
C PRO A 203 -49.62 5.14 -6.73
N ASP A 204 -49.89 4.35 -7.77
CA ASP A 204 -50.09 2.91 -7.66
C ASP A 204 -48.75 2.16 -7.72
N GLU A 205 -48.33 1.60 -6.57
CA GLU A 205 -47.09 0.84 -6.41
C GLU A 205 -47.00 -0.38 -7.34
N ALA A 206 -48.12 -0.91 -7.84
CA ALA A 206 -48.11 -2.05 -8.76
C ALA A 206 -47.48 -1.71 -10.12
N ASN A 207 -47.45 -0.42 -10.49
CA ASN A 207 -46.86 0.06 -11.74
C ASN A 207 -45.38 0.45 -11.57
N HIS A 208 -44.85 0.40 -10.35
CA HIS A 208 -43.48 0.79 -10.07
C HIS A 208 -42.53 -0.35 -10.43
N PRO A 209 -41.37 -0.08 -11.04
CA PRO A 209 -40.30 -1.07 -11.10
C PRO A 209 -39.81 -1.38 -9.67
N GLU A 210 -39.26 -2.59 -9.47
CA GLU A 210 -38.72 -3.01 -8.16
C GLU A 210 -37.67 -2.02 -7.63
N PHE A 211 -36.88 -1.41 -8.52
CA PHE A 211 -35.91 -0.39 -8.18
C PHE A 211 -35.58 0.51 -9.38
N ASP A 212 -35.56 1.83 -9.16
CA ASP A 212 -35.08 2.82 -10.13
C ASP A 212 -33.78 3.50 -9.61
N PRO A 213 -32.62 3.17 -10.19
CA PRO A 213 -31.34 3.73 -9.78
C PRO A 213 -31.22 5.24 -9.97
N GLU A 214 -31.90 5.82 -10.95
CA GLU A 214 -31.85 7.26 -11.24
C GLU A 214 -32.66 8.01 -10.19
N VAL A 215 -33.87 7.54 -9.90
CA VAL A 215 -34.71 8.11 -8.84
C VAL A 215 -34.02 8.01 -7.48
N TRP A 216 -33.33 6.89 -7.21
CA TRP A 216 -32.54 6.76 -6.00
C TRP A 216 -31.33 7.71 -5.98
N CYS A 217 -30.62 7.87 -7.12
CA CYS A 217 -29.54 8.86 -7.24
C CYS A 217 -30.03 10.28 -6.93
N ASP A 218 -31.22 10.64 -7.37
CA ASP A 218 -31.78 11.96 -7.12
C ASP A 218 -32.19 12.13 -5.66
N ALA A 219 -32.82 11.10 -5.07
CA ALA A 219 -33.21 11.07 -3.66
C ALA A 219 -32.03 11.25 -2.69
N ILE A 220 -30.81 10.83 -3.06
CA ILE A 220 -29.59 11.02 -2.25
C ILE A 220 -28.94 12.40 -2.43
N GLY A 221 -29.48 13.27 -3.28
CA GLY A 221 -28.95 14.60 -3.59
C GLY A 221 -28.16 14.70 -4.90
N GLY A 222 -28.40 13.79 -5.85
CA GLY A 222 -27.89 13.84 -7.22
C GLY A 222 -26.38 13.59 -7.40
N GLN A 223 -25.92 13.67 -8.65
CA GLN A 223 -24.54 13.40 -9.08
C GLN A 223 -23.48 14.33 -8.43
N GLY A 224 -23.90 15.46 -7.85
CA GLY A 224 -23.01 16.46 -7.25
C GLY A 224 -22.35 16.03 -5.94
N THR A 225 -22.89 15.02 -5.24
CA THR A 225 -22.43 14.72 -3.88
C THR A 225 -21.55 13.48 -3.75
N THR A 226 -21.48 12.58 -4.74
CA THR A 226 -20.55 11.46 -4.69
C THR A 226 -20.17 10.96 -6.09
N ARG A 227 -19.01 11.43 -6.60
CA ARG A 227 -18.23 10.59 -7.52
C ARG A 227 -18.03 9.25 -6.79
N THR A 228 -18.61 8.17 -7.31
CA THR A 228 -18.34 6.77 -6.97
C THR A 228 -19.01 6.13 -5.72
N HIS A 229 -20.00 6.70 -5.01
CA HIS A 229 -20.61 5.98 -3.86
C HIS A 229 -22.15 6.03 -3.83
N PHE A 230 -22.79 4.92 -4.20
CA PHE A 230 -24.24 4.73 -4.05
C PHE A 230 -24.55 4.51 -2.56
N TYR A 231 -25.26 5.46 -1.95
CA TYR A 231 -25.49 5.47 -0.50
C TYR A 231 -26.26 4.22 -0.06
N GLY A 232 -25.63 3.39 0.78
CA GLY A 232 -26.16 2.10 1.20
C GLY A 232 -25.71 0.90 0.35
N PHE A 233 -24.88 1.08 -0.69
CA PHE A 233 -24.63 0.04 -1.71
C PHE A 233 -23.19 -0.05 -2.24
N GLY A 234 -22.32 0.90 -1.89
CA GLY A 234 -20.90 0.83 -2.26
C GLY A 234 -20.56 1.57 -3.55
N ILE A 235 -19.49 1.15 -4.24
CA ILE A 235 -18.94 1.84 -5.42
C ILE A 235 -19.51 1.23 -6.70
N THR A 236 -20.11 2.05 -7.58
CA THR A 236 -20.45 1.68 -8.95
C THR A 236 -19.50 2.36 -9.95
N PRO A 237 -19.01 1.67 -11.00
CA PRO A 237 -18.32 2.32 -12.11
C PRO A 237 -19.28 3.23 -12.89
N ARG A 238 -18.81 4.41 -13.27
CA ARG A 238 -19.57 5.34 -14.13
C ARG A 238 -19.90 4.68 -15.47
N GLY A 239 -21.17 4.79 -15.89
CA GLY A 239 -21.56 4.57 -17.29
C GLY A 239 -21.77 3.12 -17.75
N LYS A 240 -22.18 2.19 -16.88
CA LYS A 240 -22.72 0.90 -17.34
C LYS A 240 -24.13 0.69 -16.81
N ASN A 241 -25.01 0.38 -17.76
CA ASN A 241 -26.44 0.12 -17.59
C ASN A 241 -26.69 -0.83 -16.41
N PHE A 242 -27.67 -0.47 -15.59
CA PHE A 242 -28.23 -1.29 -14.53
C PHE A 242 -29.08 -2.42 -15.15
N ILE A 243 -28.47 -3.32 -15.91
CA ILE A 243 -29.11 -4.55 -16.38
C ILE A 243 -28.08 -5.68 -16.31
N SER A 244 -28.39 -6.67 -15.48
CA SER A 244 -27.78 -8.00 -15.46
C SER A 244 -26.27 -8.05 -15.19
N THR A 245 -25.90 -8.06 -13.91
CA THR A 245 -24.92 -9.05 -13.48
C THR A 245 -25.52 -9.74 -12.27
N SER A 246 -25.93 -10.97 -12.54
CA SER A 246 -26.11 -12.03 -11.57
C SER A 246 -25.32 -11.80 -10.29
N ILE A 247 -25.98 -12.09 -9.17
CA ILE A 247 -25.38 -12.38 -7.86
C ILE A 247 -24.55 -13.67 -8.02
N ASN A 248 -23.53 -13.64 -8.86
CA ASN A 248 -22.60 -14.71 -9.12
C ASN A 248 -21.23 -14.29 -8.60
N ALA A 249 -20.72 -15.14 -7.72
CA ALA A 249 -19.36 -15.12 -7.24
C ALA A 249 -18.38 -15.15 -8.42
N GLY A 250 -17.59 -14.10 -8.58
CA GLY A 250 -16.54 -14.06 -9.61
C GLY A 250 -15.74 -12.77 -9.54
N ASP A 251 -16.27 -11.70 -10.11
CA ASP A 251 -15.48 -10.51 -10.45
C ASP A 251 -15.83 -9.31 -9.57
N ALA A 252 -15.44 -9.37 -8.30
CA ALA A 252 -15.20 -8.15 -7.55
C ALA A 252 -13.84 -7.61 -8.01
N SER A 253 -13.83 -6.73 -9.02
CA SER A 253 -12.68 -5.87 -9.29
C SER A 253 -12.52 -4.92 -8.09
N TYR A 254 -11.79 -5.40 -7.08
CA TYR A 254 -11.19 -4.54 -6.08
C TYR A 254 -10.08 -3.77 -6.79
N SER A 255 -10.48 -2.73 -7.53
CA SER A 255 -9.51 -1.73 -7.94
C SER A 255 -9.00 -1.09 -6.66
N ALA A 256 -7.68 -1.18 -6.48
CA ALA A 256 -6.95 -0.34 -5.57
C ALA A 256 -7.40 1.11 -5.73
N CYS A 257 -7.17 1.94 -4.73
CA CYS A 257 -7.42 3.38 -4.81
C CYS A 257 -6.58 4.03 -5.94
N SER A 258 -7.00 3.85 -7.18
CA SER A 258 -6.65 4.70 -8.30
C SER A 258 -7.77 5.73 -8.34
N ARG A 259 -7.42 6.95 -7.91
CA ARG A 259 -8.22 8.13 -8.22
C ARG A 259 -8.52 8.07 -9.73
N PRO A 260 -9.75 8.33 -10.18
CA PRO A 260 -9.92 8.76 -11.55
C PRO A 260 -9.03 9.99 -11.71
N ASN A 261 -8.14 9.99 -12.71
CA ASN A 261 -7.53 11.23 -13.17
C ASN A 261 -8.69 12.20 -13.40
N HIS A 262 -8.82 13.16 -12.52
CA HIS A 262 -9.42 14.41 -12.92
C HIS A 262 -8.34 14.98 -13.85
N GLU A 263 -8.61 15.00 -15.14
CA GLU A 263 -8.05 16.05 -15.98
C GLU A 263 -8.46 17.34 -15.23
N ARG A 264 -7.50 17.86 -14.47
CA ARG A 264 -7.49 19.27 -14.11
C ARG A 264 -7.10 19.91 -15.42
N GLU A 265 -7.95 20.75 -15.96
CA GLU A 265 -7.47 21.75 -16.90
C GLU A 265 -6.40 22.53 -16.14
N GLN A 266 -5.13 22.20 -16.41
CA GLN A 266 -4.00 22.98 -15.93
C GLN A 266 -4.06 24.29 -16.69
N THR A 267 -3.96 25.41 -15.99
CA THR A 267 -3.93 26.71 -16.65
C THR A 267 -2.68 26.77 -17.53
N PRO A 268 -2.68 27.47 -18.69
CA PRO A 268 -1.53 27.55 -19.59
C PRO A 268 -0.23 27.95 -18.87
N VAL A 269 -0.34 28.77 -17.82
CA VAL A 269 0.77 29.23 -16.96
C VAL A 269 1.38 28.09 -16.14
N GLU A 270 0.59 27.15 -15.61
CA GLU A 270 1.12 25.98 -14.91
C GLU A 270 1.85 25.03 -15.86
N ILE A 271 1.37 24.89 -17.10
CA ILE A 271 2.00 24.06 -18.12
C ILE A 271 3.35 24.66 -18.53
N ASP A 272 3.43 25.98 -18.72
CA ASP A 272 4.67 26.65 -19.10
C ASP A 272 5.72 26.61 -17.98
N ASN A 273 5.31 26.84 -16.73
CA ASN A 273 6.21 26.69 -15.57
C ASN A 273 6.73 25.25 -15.44
N LEU A 274 5.87 24.24 -15.63
CA LEU A 274 6.29 22.84 -15.60
C LEU A 274 7.21 22.48 -16.78
N ARG A 275 7.04 23.10 -17.95
CA ARG A 275 7.94 22.91 -19.09
C ARG A 275 9.33 23.48 -18.79
N GLU A 276 9.41 24.66 -18.19
CA GLU A 276 10.69 25.26 -17.77
C GLU A 276 11.40 24.42 -16.70
N GLU A 277 10.68 23.93 -15.70
CA GLU A 277 11.25 23.03 -14.69
C GLU A 277 11.78 21.73 -15.33
N VAL A 278 11.03 21.16 -16.29
CA VAL A 278 11.46 19.95 -17.01
C VAL A 278 12.70 20.22 -17.86
N THR A 279 12.82 21.37 -18.51
CA THR A 279 14.05 21.73 -19.25
C THR A 279 15.25 21.85 -18.32
N LEU A 280 15.08 22.48 -17.17
CA LEU A 280 16.16 22.68 -16.20
C LEU A 280 16.61 21.36 -15.55
N VAL A 281 15.66 20.44 -15.30
CA VAL A 281 15.97 19.09 -14.83
C VAL A 281 16.71 18.28 -15.89
N LYS A 282 16.32 18.40 -17.18
CA LYS A 282 17.03 17.73 -18.28
C LYS A 282 18.49 18.20 -18.40
N ASP A 283 18.73 19.50 -18.34
CA ASP A 283 20.09 20.05 -18.41
C ASP A 283 20.95 19.58 -17.23
N ARG A 284 20.35 19.43 -16.05
CA ARG A 284 21.04 18.90 -14.87
C ARG A 284 21.35 17.40 -15.00
N ILE A 285 20.50 16.62 -15.66
CA ILE A 285 20.76 15.20 -15.95
C ILE A 285 21.94 15.08 -16.91
N ILE A 286 21.95 15.84 -18.01
CA ILE A 286 23.05 15.83 -19.00
C ILE A 286 24.38 16.17 -18.31
N ASN A 287 24.41 17.21 -17.48
CA ASN A 287 25.62 17.57 -16.72
C ASN A 287 26.08 16.50 -15.71
N LEU A 288 25.15 15.69 -15.17
CA LEU A 288 25.50 14.59 -14.28
C LEU A 288 26.02 13.38 -15.07
N GLU A 289 25.45 13.10 -16.23
CA GLU A 289 25.92 12.05 -17.14
C GLU A 289 27.38 12.33 -17.59
N ASP A 290 27.67 13.56 -18.02
CA ASP A 290 29.04 13.98 -18.39
C ASP A 290 30.04 13.83 -17.23
N LYS A 291 29.61 14.14 -15.99
CA LYS A 291 30.45 13.96 -14.79
C LYS A 291 30.73 12.50 -14.48
N VAL A 292 29.72 11.64 -14.65
CA VAL A 292 29.88 10.19 -14.43
C VAL A 292 30.80 9.60 -15.49
N GLU A 293 30.68 10.01 -16.75
CA GLU A 293 31.54 9.54 -17.83
C GLU A 293 33.00 9.97 -17.63
N LYS A 294 33.22 11.24 -17.24
CA LYS A 294 34.56 11.71 -16.88
C LYS A 294 35.17 10.93 -15.71
N GLN A 295 34.39 10.67 -14.67
CA GLN A 295 34.85 9.89 -13.52
C GLN A 295 35.15 8.43 -13.89
N ALA A 296 34.41 7.85 -14.84
CA ALA A 296 34.69 6.53 -15.38
C ALA A 296 36.02 6.50 -16.16
N SER A 297 36.30 7.52 -16.97
CA SER A 297 37.57 7.69 -17.67
C SER A 297 38.74 7.80 -16.69
N ASP A 298 38.64 8.67 -15.68
CA ASP A 298 39.69 8.84 -14.66
C ASP A 298 39.95 7.52 -13.91
N THR A 299 38.89 6.75 -13.62
CA THR A 299 39.01 5.44 -12.97
C THR A 299 39.70 4.41 -13.88
N ALA A 300 39.46 4.46 -15.19
CA ALA A 300 40.11 3.59 -16.16
C ALA A 300 41.60 3.90 -16.30
N ASP A 301 41.98 5.18 -16.30
CA ASP A 301 43.38 5.60 -16.34
C ASP A 301 44.15 5.19 -15.08
N ILE A 302 43.53 5.36 -13.90
CA ILE A 302 44.09 4.87 -12.64
C ILE A 302 44.29 3.35 -12.69
N LYS A 303 43.31 2.60 -13.20
CA LYS A 303 43.40 1.15 -13.30
C LYS A 303 44.55 0.73 -14.23
N LYS A 304 44.70 1.39 -15.37
CA LYS A 304 45.80 1.14 -16.32
C LYS A 304 47.18 1.43 -15.70
N TYR A 305 47.30 2.50 -14.93
CA TYR A 305 48.52 2.81 -14.19
C TYR A 305 48.86 1.75 -13.14
N LEU A 306 47.85 1.26 -12.40
CA LEU A 306 48.02 0.18 -11.43
C LEU A 306 48.43 -1.14 -12.09
N GLU A 307 47.83 -1.49 -13.24
CA GLU A 307 48.21 -2.67 -14.03
C GLU A 307 49.66 -2.58 -14.52
N GLN A 308 50.10 -1.42 -15.04
CA GLN A 308 51.49 -1.20 -15.45
C GLN A 308 52.47 -1.30 -14.27
N MET A 309 52.13 -0.75 -13.11
CA MET A 309 52.97 -0.91 -11.91
C MET A 309 53.06 -2.37 -11.46
N MET A 310 51.96 -3.12 -11.51
CA MET A 310 51.95 -4.55 -11.20
C MET A 310 52.78 -5.38 -12.20
N GLU A 311 52.81 -5.01 -13.48
CA GLU A 311 53.67 -5.66 -14.48
C GLU A 311 55.16 -5.38 -14.27
N MET A 312 55.53 -4.15 -13.89
CA MET A 312 56.93 -3.79 -13.59
C MET A 312 57.47 -4.47 -12.33
N PHE A 313 56.59 -4.77 -11.37
CA PHE A 313 56.94 -5.44 -10.11
C PHE A 313 56.64 -6.94 -10.10
N ASN A 314 56.51 -7.56 -11.29
CA ASN A 314 56.32 -9.01 -11.40
C ASN A 314 57.64 -9.75 -11.08
N PRO A 315 57.73 -10.49 -9.94
CA PRO A 315 58.98 -11.11 -9.48
C PRO A 315 59.51 -12.20 -10.41
N ALA A 316 58.72 -12.67 -11.39
CA ALA A 316 59.14 -13.65 -12.40
C ALA A 316 60.18 -13.10 -13.41
N ARG A 317 60.35 -11.78 -13.54
CA ARG A 317 61.29 -11.16 -14.50
C ARG A 317 62.61 -10.69 -13.89
N MET A 318 62.71 -10.62 -12.56
CA MET A 318 63.93 -10.21 -11.84
C MET A 318 64.93 -11.37 -11.64
N PHE A 319 64.54 -12.63 -11.89
CA PHE A 319 65.37 -13.82 -11.68
C PHE A 319 65.69 -14.63 -12.96
N THR A 320 65.84 -13.97 -14.11
CA THR A 320 66.34 -14.64 -15.34
C THR A 320 67.72 -14.19 -15.80
N ASN A 321 68.42 -13.29 -15.08
CA ASN A 321 69.76 -12.83 -15.44
C ASN A 321 70.83 -13.16 -14.39
N ALA A 322 70.73 -14.31 -13.70
CA ALA A 322 71.78 -14.78 -12.81
C ALA A 322 71.83 -16.32 -12.77
N SER A 323 72.33 -16.95 -13.83
CA SER A 323 73.10 -18.22 -13.78
C SER A 323 73.15 -18.86 -15.17
N ILE A 324 74.19 -18.55 -15.96
CA ILE A 324 74.81 -19.55 -16.84
C ILE A 324 76.31 -19.26 -16.89
N GLY A 325 77.07 -20.12 -16.22
CA GLY A 325 78.46 -20.44 -16.54
C GLY A 325 78.81 -21.77 -15.84
N PRO A 326 79.69 -22.62 -16.37
CA PRO A 326 80.50 -22.47 -17.59
C PRO A 326 80.41 -23.67 -18.57
N SER A 327 80.72 -23.43 -19.83
CA SER A 327 81.25 -24.46 -20.74
C SER A 327 82.47 -23.88 -21.45
N GLN A 328 83.66 -24.43 -21.16
CA GLN A 328 84.85 -24.26 -22.01
C GLN A 328 84.62 -24.97 -23.37
N PRO A 329 85.31 -24.55 -24.44
CA PRO A 329 86.57 -25.24 -24.76
C PRO A 329 87.71 -24.33 -25.29
N THR A 330 88.93 -24.70 -24.85
CA THR A 330 90.23 -24.74 -25.56
C THR A 330 90.63 -23.66 -26.59
N SER A 331 91.77 -22.99 -26.33
CA SER A 331 92.85 -22.74 -27.30
C SER A 331 94.08 -22.14 -26.60
N GLN A 332 95.21 -22.83 -26.76
CA GLN A 332 96.66 -22.50 -26.71
C GLN A 332 97.04 -21.02 -26.44
N ASP A 333 98.12 -20.64 -25.73
CA ASP A 333 99.51 -21.11 -25.86
C ASP A 333 100.43 -20.42 -24.78
N LYS A 334 101.57 -21.07 -24.47
CA LYS A 334 102.87 -20.59 -23.89
C LYS A 334 102.95 -20.09 -22.43
N ASP A 335 103.65 -20.81 -21.55
CA ASP A 335 105.11 -20.79 -21.29
C ASP A 335 105.49 -19.61 -20.36
N THR A 336 105.87 -19.80 -19.09
CA THR A 336 107.19 -20.29 -18.65
C THR A 336 107.20 -20.32 -17.10
N GLY A 337 108.07 -21.14 -16.52
CA GLY A 337 108.74 -20.75 -15.26
C GLY A 337 108.43 -21.58 -14.02
N ARG A 338 109.34 -22.52 -13.75
CA ARG A 338 109.41 -23.43 -12.59
C ARG A 338 109.69 -22.72 -11.23
N PRO A 339 109.53 -23.46 -10.10
CA PRO A 339 109.45 -23.01 -8.70
C PRO A 339 110.81 -23.31 -7.98
N PRO A 340 110.91 -23.67 -6.67
CA PRO A 340 110.03 -23.50 -5.50
C PRO A 340 110.76 -22.95 -4.24
N LEU A 341 109.98 -22.52 -3.23
CA LEU A 341 109.86 -23.19 -1.91
C LEU A 341 108.69 -22.59 -1.13
#